data_AF-A0A7V2W3B3-F1
#
_entry.id   AF-A0A7V2W3B3-F1
#
_cell.length_a   1.000
_cell.length_b   1.000
_cell.length_c   1.000
_cell.angle_alpha   90.00
_cell.angle_beta   90.00
_cell.angle_gamma   90.00
#
_symmetry.space_group_name_H-M   'P 1'
#
loop_
_entity.id
_entity.type
_entity.pdbx_description
1 polymer ?
#
loop_
_entity_poly.entity_id
_entity_poly.type
_entity_poly.pdbx_seq_one_letter_code
_entity_poly.pdbx_strand_id
1 'polypeptide(L)'
;MIINKPRKSIEFVEQDEGFLKQLAGDIGCFYCKANERTYNLNKHDSNIRSEMGIFAWVHKEAHDCYWISTRKIWVEEARAKVMTSRKKSGINCFPRDTQHAEDSVCFNINDDYHKTIMTLSLINKSR
;
A
#
# COMPACT_ATOMS: atom_id res chain seq x y z
N MET A 1 14.12 10.48 16.33
CA MET A 1 13.94 10.69 14.88
C MET A 1 12.49 11.10 14.67
N ILE A 2 12.26 12.36 14.32
CA ILE A 2 10.91 12.92 14.13
C ILE A 2 10.41 12.36 12.80
N ILE A 3 9.35 11.55 12.84
CA ILE A 3 8.68 11.05 11.63
C ILE A 3 8.07 12.29 10.97
N ASN A 4 8.71 12.75 9.90
CA ASN A 4 8.22 13.86 9.10
C ASN A 4 6.80 13.53 8.66
N LYS A 5 5.84 14.41 9.00
CA LYS A 5 4.54 14.44 8.34
C LYS A 5 4.77 14.32 6.83
N PRO A 6 3.88 13.63 6.11
CA PRO A 6 4.01 13.60 4.67
C PRO A 6 4.05 15.03 4.14
N ARG A 7 5.11 15.35 3.40
CA ARG A 7 5.25 16.65 2.73
C ARG A 7 4.13 16.75 1.69
N LYS A 8 3.78 17.97 1.26
CA LYS A 8 2.74 18.19 0.24
C LYS A 8 2.99 17.23 -0.93
N SER A 9 1.99 16.41 -1.26
CA SER A 9 2.09 15.54 -2.43
C SER A 9 2.27 16.38 -3.68
N ILE A 10 3.12 15.88 -4.58
CA ILE A 10 3.36 16.46 -5.90
C ILE A 10 2.64 15.65 -6.97
N GLU A 11 2.57 16.23 -8.15
CA GLU A 11 1.90 15.60 -9.28
C GLU A 11 2.74 14.45 -9.85
N PHE A 12 2.03 13.41 -10.27
CA PHE A 12 2.61 12.32 -11.03
C PHE A 12 2.86 12.80 -12.46
N VAL A 13 4.05 12.47 -12.97
CA VAL A 13 4.45 12.66 -14.36
C VAL A 13 4.38 11.32 -15.09
N GLU A 14 4.40 11.36 -16.43
CA GLU A 14 4.28 10.17 -17.28
C GLU A 14 5.29 9.06 -16.93
N GLN A 15 6.51 9.43 -16.53
CA GLN A 15 7.56 8.48 -16.12
C GLN A 15 7.18 7.67 -14.88
N ASP A 16 6.32 8.19 -14.00
CA ASP A 16 5.87 7.49 -12.80
C ASP A 16 4.90 6.34 -13.11
N GLU A 17 4.30 6.31 -14.31
CA GLU A 17 3.36 5.23 -14.68
C GLU A 17 4.07 3.87 -14.77
N GLY A 18 5.33 3.85 -15.18
CA GLY A 18 6.15 2.63 -15.19
C GLY A 18 6.30 2.06 -13.78
N PHE A 19 6.57 2.92 -12.81
CA PHE A 19 6.64 2.56 -11.40
C PHE A 19 5.31 2.02 -10.88
N LEU A 20 4.20 2.73 -11.14
CA LEU A 20 2.86 2.31 -10.71
C LEU A 20 2.45 0.96 -11.29
N LYS A 21 2.78 0.71 -12.56
CA LYS A 21 2.53 -0.57 -13.22
C LYS A 21 3.32 -1.70 -12.59
N GLN A 22 4.60 -1.49 -12.31
CA GLN A 22 5.43 -2.48 -11.62
C GLN A 22 4.89 -2.76 -10.22
N LEU A 23 4.63 -1.70 -9.44
CA LEU A 23 4.07 -1.78 -8.09
C LEU A 23 2.78 -2.60 -8.04
N ALA A 24 1.84 -2.32 -8.96
CA ALA A 24 0.57 -3.04 -9.03
C ALA A 24 0.76 -4.51 -9.44
N GLY A 25 1.68 -4.78 -10.38
CA GLY A 25 2.05 -6.14 -10.78
C GLY A 25 2.63 -6.96 -9.63
N ASP A 26 3.56 -6.37 -8.87
CA ASP A 26 4.23 -7.03 -7.74
C ASP A 26 3.26 -7.32 -6.58
N ILE A 27 2.27 -6.45 -6.37
CA ILE A 27 1.22 -6.66 -5.35
C ILE A 27 0.13 -7.63 -5.83
N GLY A 28 -0.07 -7.74 -7.15
CA GLY A 28 -1.18 -8.48 -7.77
C GLY A 28 -2.50 -7.72 -7.69
N CYS A 29 -2.50 -6.43 -8.00
CA CYS A 29 -3.65 -5.55 -7.95
C CYS A 29 -3.77 -4.70 -9.22
N PHE A 30 -4.90 -4.00 -9.40
CA PHE A 30 -5.02 -2.96 -10.42
C PHE A 30 -4.66 -1.61 -9.84
N TYR A 31 -4.24 -0.67 -10.70
CA TYR A 31 -4.10 0.74 -10.31
C TYR A 31 -4.97 1.62 -11.21
N CYS A 32 -5.50 2.70 -10.67
CA CYS A 32 -6.15 3.74 -11.47
C CYS A 32 -5.84 5.13 -10.92
N LYS A 33 -5.80 6.13 -11.80
CA LYS A 33 -5.56 7.52 -11.41
C LYS A 33 -6.80 8.05 -10.68
N ALA A 34 -6.63 8.51 -9.45
CA ALA A 34 -7.70 9.15 -8.68
C ALA A 34 -7.74 10.65 -8.95
N ASN A 35 -6.57 11.27 -8.96
CA ASN A 35 -6.33 12.66 -9.34
C ASN A 35 -4.85 12.81 -9.74
N GLU A 36 -4.38 14.02 -10.00
CA GLU A 36 -2.99 14.27 -10.44
C GLU A 36 -1.92 13.89 -9.41
N ARG A 37 -2.29 13.77 -8.13
CA ARG A 37 -1.38 13.55 -6.99
C ARG A 37 -1.63 12.23 -6.26
N THR A 38 -2.57 11.42 -6.74
CA THR A 38 -2.97 10.18 -6.07
C THR A 38 -3.40 9.13 -7.08
N TYR A 39 -2.88 7.92 -6.91
CA TYR A 39 -3.35 6.72 -7.58
C TYR A 39 -3.99 5.76 -6.59
N ASN A 40 -5.08 5.12 -6.99
CA ASN A 40 -5.72 4.06 -6.22
C ASN A 40 -5.09 2.72 -6.57
N LEU A 41 -4.86 1.87 -5.58
CA LEU A 41 -4.60 0.44 -5.74
C LEU A 41 -5.88 -0.33 -5.40
N ASN A 42 -6.33 -1.15 -6.33
CA ASN A 42 -7.63 -1.81 -6.33
C ASN A 42 -7.46 -3.32 -6.28
N LYS A 43 -8.21 -3.99 -5.39
CA LYS A 43 -8.15 -5.46 -5.30
C LYS A 43 -8.64 -6.13 -6.56
N HIS A 44 -8.09 -7.32 -6.83
CA HIS A 44 -8.65 -8.24 -7.80
C HIS A 44 -9.62 -9.18 -7.08
N ASP A 45 -10.93 -9.09 -7.36
CA ASP A 45 -11.90 -10.09 -6.87
C ASP A 45 -12.00 -11.22 -7.90
N SER A 46 -11.89 -12.47 -7.44
CA SER A 46 -12.07 -13.65 -8.28
C SER A 46 -13.54 -14.07 -8.42
N ASN A 47 -14.43 -13.53 -7.58
CA ASN A 47 -15.81 -14.02 -7.45
C ASN A 47 -16.88 -13.11 -8.05
N ILE A 48 -16.58 -11.83 -8.31
CA ILE A 48 -17.57 -10.88 -8.86
C ILE A 48 -16.92 -10.01 -9.95
N ARG A 49 -17.50 -10.05 -11.16
CA ARG A 49 -17.06 -9.30 -12.34
C ARG A 49 -17.30 -7.78 -12.26
N SER A 50 -17.68 -7.23 -11.12
CA SER A 50 -18.07 -5.83 -10.98
C SER A 50 -17.82 -5.34 -9.55
N GLU A 51 -17.11 -4.21 -9.46
CA GLU A 51 -16.76 -3.41 -8.28
C GLU A 51 -15.48 -3.78 -7.52
N MET A 52 -14.41 -3.09 -7.95
CA MET A 52 -13.10 -3.01 -7.35
C MET A 52 -13.12 -2.15 -6.07
N GLY A 53 -12.80 -2.74 -4.92
CA GLY A 53 -12.52 -1.96 -3.72
C GLY A 53 -11.10 -1.37 -3.75
N ILE A 54 -10.99 -0.04 -3.62
CA ILE A 54 -9.70 0.64 -3.40
C ILE A 54 -9.15 0.18 -2.06
N PHE A 55 -8.03 -0.55 -2.05
CA PHE A 55 -7.44 -1.02 -0.80
C PHE A 55 -6.27 -0.15 -0.30
N ALA A 56 -5.66 0.63 -1.18
CA ALA A 56 -4.58 1.54 -0.83
C ALA A 56 -4.49 2.71 -1.82
N TRP A 57 -3.77 3.76 -1.42
CA TRP A 57 -3.50 4.94 -2.22
C TRP A 57 -2.01 5.18 -2.34
N VAL A 58 -1.53 5.46 -3.54
CA VAL A 58 -0.15 5.84 -3.82
C VAL A 58 -0.07 7.35 -3.96
N HIS A 59 0.88 7.93 -3.28
CA HIS A 59 1.17 9.35 -3.26
C HIS A 59 2.64 9.57 -3.58
N LYS A 60 2.97 10.74 -4.14
CA LYS A 60 4.33 11.12 -4.49
C LYS A 60 4.73 12.38 -3.71
N GLU A 61 5.90 12.40 -3.08
CA GLU A 61 6.41 13.58 -2.35
C GLU A 61 7.52 14.33 -3.08
N ALA A 62 8.35 13.60 -3.82
CA ALA A 62 9.47 14.14 -4.59
C ALA A 62 9.75 13.23 -5.79
N HIS A 63 10.73 13.59 -6.62
CA HIS A 63 11.20 12.69 -7.68
C HIS A 63 11.62 11.36 -7.06
N ASP A 64 11.07 10.26 -7.58
CA ASP A 64 11.23 8.88 -7.11
C ASP A 64 10.83 8.59 -5.65
N CYS A 65 10.20 9.54 -4.95
CA CYS A 65 9.80 9.36 -3.55
C CYS A 65 8.29 9.10 -3.44
N TYR A 66 7.93 7.82 -3.26
CA TYR A 66 6.53 7.39 -3.14
C TYR A 66 6.19 6.84 -1.75
N TRP A 67 4.94 7.05 -1.36
CA TRP A 67 4.36 6.50 -0.14
C TRP A 67 2.98 5.92 -0.44
N ILE A 68 2.68 4.82 0.24
CA ILE A 68 1.41 4.10 0.08
C ILE A 68 0.65 4.20 1.38
N SER A 69 -0.58 4.68 1.35
CA SER A 69 -1.47 4.65 2.51
C SER A 69 -2.54 3.58 2.35
N THR A 70 -2.86 2.88 3.43
CA THR A 70 -3.97 1.91 3.50
C THR A 70 -4.72 2.07 4.82
N ARG A 71 -5.94 1.55 4.92
CA ARG A 71 -6.74 1.64 6.16
C ARG A 71 -6.15 0.76 7.26
N LYS A 72 -6.06 1.28 8.48
CA LYS A 72 -5.51 0.57 9.64
C LYS A 72 -6.22 -0.77 9.90
N ILE A 73 -7.55 -0.78 9.79
CA ILE A 73 -8.36 -2.00 10.01
C ILE A 73 -7.93 -3.16 9.09
N TRP A 74 -7.55 -2.89 7.84
CA TRP A 74 -7.09 -3.95 6.92
C TRP A 74 -5.69 -4.45 7.25
N VAL A 75 -4.83 -3.59 7.78
CA VAL A 75 -3.53 -4.01 8.32
C VAL A 75 -3.73 -4.94 9.52
N GLU A 76 -4.63 -4.59 10.43
CA GLU A 76 -4.96 -5.38 11.61
C GLU A 76 -5.58 -6.73 11.24
N GLU A 77 -6.52 -6.76 10.29
CA GLU A 77 -7.12 -7.99 9.78
C GLU A 77 -6.08 -8.91 9.11
N ALA A 78 -5.18 -8.34 8.29
CA ALA A 78 -4.10 -9.09 7.65
C ALA A 78 -3.15 -9.67 8.70
N ARG A 79 -2.75 -8.88 9.71
CA ARG A 79 -1.97 -9.35 10.86
C ARG A 79 -2.66 -10.50 11.57
N ALA A 80 -3.95 -10.36 11.89
CA ALA A 80 -4.72 -11.39 12.58
C ALA A 80 -4.78 -12.71 11.77
N LYS A 81 -5.02 -12.63 10.45
CA LYS A 81 -5.00 -13.80 9.55
C LYS A 81 -3.64 -14.50 9.52
N VAL A 82 -2.55 -13.74 9.47
CA VAL A 82 -1.20 -14.33 9.50
C VAL A 82 -0.91 -14.99 10.85
N MET A 83 -1.38 -14.42 11.95
CA MET A 83 -1.21 -14.99 13.29
C MET A 83 -2.02 -16.28 13.52
N THR A 84 -3.22 -16.39 12.94
CA THR A 84 -4.07 -17.59 13.06
C THR A 84 -3.66 -18.71 12.10
N SER A 85 -3.08 -18.35 10.94
CA SER A 85 -2.52 -19.29 9.96
C SER A 85 -1.16 -19.79 10.47
N ARG A 86 -1.13 -20.88 11.24
CA ARG A 86 0.07 -21.49 11.87
C ARG A 86 1.29 -21.61 10.93
N LYS A 87 2.09 -20.55 10.79
CA LYS A 87 3.52 -20.55 10.46
C LYS A 87 4.17 -19.38 11.21
N LYS A 88 4.62 -19.66 12.44
CA LYS A 88 5.25 -18.72 13.38
C LYS A 88 6.60 -18.14 12.90
N SER A 89 7.10 -18.48 11.72
CA SER A 89 8.38 -17.96 11.21
C SER A 89 8.12 -16.85 10.18
N GLY A 90 8.27 -15.58 10.57
CA GLY A 90 8.43 -14.47 9.62
C GLY A 90 7.43 -13.32 9.70
N ILE A 91 6.60 -13.22 10.75
CA ILE A 91 5.53 -12.19 10.89
C ILE A 91 6.10 -10.81 11.30
N ASN A 92 7.30 -10.47 10.81
CA ASN A 92 7.89 -9.12 10.97
C ASN A 92 7.73 -8.28 9.70
N CYS A 93 6.87 -8.70 8.77
CA CYS A 93 6.61 -7.96 7.53
C CYS A 93 5.87 -6.65 7.81
N PHE A 94 4.92 -6.64 8.75
CA PHE A 94 4.19 -5.43 9.09
C PHE A 94 5.06 -4.43 9.87
N PRO A 95 5.22 -3.18 9.42
CA PRO A 95 5.93 -2.15 10.18
C PRO A 95 5.18 -1.85 11.47
N ARG A 96 5.91 -1.43 12.52
CA ARG A 96 5.30 -0.80 13.71
C ARG A 96 4.60 0.47 13.23
N ASP A 97 3.32 0.62 13.55
CA ASP A 97 2.49 1.71 13.04
C ASP A 97 3.17 3.08 13.27
N THR A 98 3.62 3.73 12.21
CA THR A 98 4.11 5.12 12.24
C THR A 98 2.94 6.04 11.92
N GLN A 99 2.23 6.50 12.96
CA GLN A 99 0.91 7.13 12.84
C GLN A 99 0.96 8.64 12.56
N HIS A 100 0.27 9.06 11.48
CA HIS A 100 -0.58 10.26 11.27
C HIS A 100 -1.23 10.04 9.87
N ALA A 101 -2.53 10.08 9.58
CA ALA A 101 -3.70 10.72 10.17
C ALA A 101 -4.86 9.70 10.39
N GLU A 102 -5.22 9.60 11.67
CA GLU A 102 -6.32 8.94 12.39
C GLU A 102 -6.89 7.57 11.97
N ASP A 103 -6.80 7.11 10.71
CA ASP A 103 -7.29 5.76 10.31
C ASP A 103 -6.46 5.07 9.21
N SER A 104 -5.29 5.63 8.85
CA SER A 104 -4.44 5.08 7.78
C SER A 104 -3.02 4.75 8.25
N VAL A 105 -2.46 3.69 7.66
CA VAL A 105 -1.07 3.24 7.81
C VAL A 105 -0.34 3.57 6.52
N CYS A 106 0.80 4.26 6.63
CA CYS A 106 1.61 4.67 5.50
C CYS A 106 2.89 3.85 5.39
N PHE A 107 3.26 3.47 4.17
CA PHE A 107 4.48 2.75 3.83
C PHE A 107 5.34 3.64 2.94
N ASN A 108 6.53 4.00 3.39
CA ASN A 108 7.52 4.64 2.54
C ASN A 108 8.21 3.55 1.70
N ILE A 109 8.03 3.61 0.39
CA ILE A 109 8.56 2.59 -0.52
C ILE A 109 10.09 2.65 -0.59
N ASN A 110 10.67 3.82 -0.36
CA ASN A 110 12.11 4.04 -0.45
C ASN A 110 12.88 3.41 0.72
N ASP A 111 12.22 3.17 1.85
CA ASP A 111 12.88 2.58 3.02
C ASP A 111 13.12 1.08 2.83
N ASP A 112 12.12 0.35 2.31
CA ASP A 112 12.21 -1.08 2.01
C ASP A 112 11.08 -1.50 1.04
N TYR A 113 11.39 -1.47 -0.26
CA TYR A 113 10.45 -1.83 -1.33
C TYR A 113 9.88 -3.24 -1.11
N HIS A 114 10.76 -4.25 -0.96
CA HIS A 114 10.35 -5.65 -0.87
C HIS A 114 9.47 -5.92 0.34
N LYS A 115 9.80 -5.37 1.51
CA LYS A 115 8.98 -5.52 2.71
C LYS A 115 7.61 -4.84 2.56
N THR A 116 7.58 -3.68 1.91
CA THR A 116 6.34 -2.96 1.60
C THR A 116 5.44 -3.79 0.67
N ILE A 117 5.99 -4.31 -0.43
CA ILE A 117 5.26 -5.20 -1.35
C ILE A 117 4.71 -6.41 -0.61
N MET A 118 5.54 -7.15 0.12
CA MET A 118 5.08 -8.34 0.85
C MET A 118 3.91 -8.02 1.79
N THR A 119 3.98 -6.88 2.49
CA THR A 119 2.93 -6.44 3.40
C THR A 119 1.65 -6.10 2.66
N LEU A 120 1.74 -5.32 1.58
CA LEU A 120 0.60 -4.93 0.77
C LEU A 120 -0.03 -6.11 0.04
N SER A 121 0.74 -7.09 -0.43
CA SER A 121 0.23 -8.33 -1.01
C SER A 121 -0.57 -9.14 0.01
N LEU A 122 -0.13 -9.20 1.27
CA LEU A 122 -0.88 -9.86 2.35
C LEU A 122 -2.19 -9.13 2.64
N ILE A 123 -2.17 -7.80 2.66
CA ILE A 123 -3.36 -6.97 2.84
C ILE A 123 -4.33 -7.15 1.67
N ASN A 124 -3.83 -7.14 0.42
CA ASN A 124 -4.60 -7.38 -0.79
C ASN A 124 -5.31 -8.75 -0.73
N LYS A 125 -4.60 -9.79 -0.27
CA LYS A 125 -5.15 -11.15 -0.07
C LYS A 125 -6.03 -11.30 1.18
N SER A 126 -5.97 -10.35 2.11
CA SER A 126 -6.79 -10.38 3.32
C SER A 126 -8.18 -9.82 3.03
N ARG A 127 -9.17 -10.74 3.00
CA ARG A 127 -10.56 -10.57 2.52
C ARG A 127 -10.61 -10.74 1.02
#